data_AF-A0A1H1BZ54-F1
#
_entry.id   AF-A0A1H1BZ54-F1
#
_cell.length_a   1.000
_cell.length_b   1.000
_cell.length_c   1.000
_cell.angle_alpha   90.00
_cell.angle_beta   90.00
_cell.angle_gamma   90.00
#
_symmetry.space_group_name_H-M   'P 1'
#
loop_
_entity.id
_entity.type
_entity.pdbx_description
1 polymer ?
#
loop_
_entity_poly.entity_id
_entity_poly.type
_entity_poly.pdbx_seq_one_letter_code
_entity_poly.pdbx_strand_id
1 'polypeptide(L)' 'MNKKRLVQRWFNEIFTKGDINTLKEITAPNFVSHVPNHDFNGHDEFINDFMNWFRTVFTDDVWSIEDYLELEDKVAVI' A
#
# COMPACT_ATOMS: atom_id res chain seq x y z
N MET A 1 -12.03 2.13 11.63
CA MET A 1 -12.23 1.69 10.23
C MET A 1 -12.04 0.17 10.19
N ASN A 2 -12.83 -0.57 9.39
CA ASN A 2 -12.71 -2.04 9.28
C ASN A 2 -11.43 -2.42 8.47
N LYS A 3 -10.73 -3.51 8.82
CA LYS A 3 -9.50 -3.97 8.16
C LYS A 3 -9.69 -4.26 6.67
N LYS A 4 -10.80 -4.87 6.28
CA LYS A 4 -11.13 -5.09 4.86
C LYS A 4 -11.20 -3.78 4.08
N ARG A 5 -11.79 -2.74 4.68
CA ARG A 5 -11.85 -1.40 4.07
C ARG A 5 -10.46 -0.76 3.99
N LEU A 6 -9.61 -0.93 5.00
CA LEU A 6 -8.21 -0.47 4.95
C LEU A 6 -7.48 -1.09 3.75
N VAL A 7 -7.60 -2.40 3.57
CA VAL A 7 -6.94 -3.11 2.48
C VAL A 7 -7.50 -2.72 1.11
N GLN A 8 -8.81 -2.56 0.97
CA GLN A 8 -9.40 -2.04 -0.27
C GLN A 8 -8.84 -0.67 -0.65
N ARG A 9 -8.68 0.24 0.32
CA ARG A 9 -8.08 1.55 0.08
C ARG A 9 -6.60 1.45 -0.28
N TRP A 10 -5.86 0.58 0.38
CA TRP A 10 -4.45 0.32 0.06
C TRP A 10 -4.27 -0.03 -1.42
N PHE A 11 -4.98 -1.03 -1.93
CA PHE A 11 -4.81 -1.46 -3.33
C PHE A 11 -5.47 -0.52 -4.35
N ASN A 12 -6.66 0.00 -4.06
CA ASN A 12 -7.39 0.84 -5.01
C ASN A 12 -6.89 2.29 -5.03
N GLU A 13 -6.67 2.90 -3.87
CA GLU A 13 -6.34 4.33 -3.80
C GLU A 13 -4.82 4.53 -3.95
N ILE A 14 -3.99 3.72 -3.29
CA ILE A 14 -2.53 3.88 -3.36
C ILE A 14 -1.97 3.21 -4.62
N PHE A 15 -2.23 1.92 -4.82
CA PHE A 15 -1.62 1.13 -5.91
C PHE A 15 -2.34 1.22 -7.27
N THR A 16 -3.64 1.53 -7.33
CA THR A 16 -4.30 1.77 -8.62
C THR A 16 -4.30 3.26 -9.00
N LYS A 17 -4.54 4.18 -8.05
CA LYS A 17 -4.68 5.62 -8.35
C LYS A 17 -3.48 6.50 -8.00
N GLY A 18 -2.52 5.98 -7.23
CA GLY A 18 -1.33 6.74 -6.84
C GLY A 18 -1.60 7.79 -5.75
N ASP A 19 -2.65 7.63 -4.95
CA ASP A 19 -3.04 8.61 -3.94
C ASP A 19 -2.15 8.52 -2.68
N ILE A 20 -1.13 9.38 -2.65
CA ILE A 20 -0.21 9.51 -1.52
C ILE A 20 -0.86 10.06 -0.25
N ASN A 21 -2.01 10.76 -0.36
CA ASN A 21 -2.69 11.28 0.83
C ASN A 21 -3.39 10.15 1.57
N THR A 22 -3.98 9.20 0.82
CA THR A 22 -4.55 7.99 1.41
C THR A 22 -3.49 7.17 2.16
N LEU A 23 -2.27 7.04 1.64
CA LEU A 23 -1.17 6.38 2.35
C LEU A 23 -0.98 6.96 3.76
N LYS A 24 -0.90 8.29 3.86
CA LYS A 24 -0.69 9.00 5.13
C LYS A 24 -1.88 8.87 6.10
N GLU A 25 -3.09 8.73 5.56
CA GLU A 25 -4.30 8.55 6.37
C GLU A 25 -4.39 7.16 6.98
N ILE A 26 -4.04 6.12 6.22
CA ILE A 26 -4.34 4.73 6.59
C ILE A 26 -3.17 3.98 7.24
N THR A 27 -1.98 4.59 7.26
CA THR A 27 -0.78 4.02 7.88
C THR A 27 -0.21 4.93 8.97
N ALA A 28 0.50 4.33 9.93
CA ALA A 28 1.20 5.09 10.95
C ALA A 28 2.38 5.88 10.34
N PRO A 29 2.79 7.02 10.94
CA PRO A 29 3.95 7.79 10.45
C PRO A 29 5.25 6.98 10.34
N ASN A 30 5.41 5.97 11.20
CA ASN A 30 6.55 5.07 11.25
C ASN A 30 6.27 3.69 10.62
N PHE A 31 5.31 3.59 9.68
CA PHE A 31 5.06 2.32 9.01
C PHE A 31 6.30 1.87 8.23
N VAL A 32 6.43 0.56 8.08
CA VAL A 32 7.53 -0.05 7.32
C VAL A 32 6.93 -0.87 6.19
N SER A 33 7.42 -0.66 4.98
CA SER A 33 7.09 -1.49 3.83
C SER A 33 8.24 -2.44 3.53
N HIS A 34 8.03 -3.72 3.80
CA HIS A 34 8.97 -4.78 3.46
C HIS A 34 8.75 -5.25 2.02
N VAL A 35 9.76 -5.10 1.17
CA VAL A 35 9.76 -5.62 -0.21
C VAL A 35 10.96 -6.55 -0.40
N PRO A 36 11.02 -7.35 -1.49
CA PRO A 36 12.19 -8.17 -1.75
C PRO A 36 13.48 -7.34 -1.80
N ASN A 37 14.41 -7.62 -0.88
CA ASN A 37 15.74 -6.99 -0.77
C ASN A 37 15.77 -5.52 -0.32
N HIS A 38 14.67 -4.92 0.12
CA HIS A 38 14.67 -3.55 0.62
C HIS A 38 13.51 -3.28 1.58
N ASP A 39 13.73 -2.41 2.55
CA ASP A 39 12.70 -1.93 3.47
C ASP A 39 12.59 -0.40 3.30
N PHE A 40 11.36 0.10 3.12
CA PHE A 40 11.08 1.54 3.12
C PHE A 40 10.53 1.96 4.49
N ASN A 41 11.18 2.92 5.14
CA ASN A 41 10.87 3.37 6.50
C ASN A 41 10.14 4.71 6.47
N GLY A 42 8.86 4.68 6.84
CA GLY A 42 8.00 5.86 6.88
C GLY A 42 7.52 6.33 5.51
N HIS A 43 6.70 7.38 5.52
CA HIS A 43 6.02 7.88 4.32
C HIS A 43 6.98 8.43 3.28
N ASP A 44 8.04 9.11 3.70
CA ASP A 44 8.92 9.83 2.77
C ASP A 44 9.74 8.86 1.90
N GLU A 45 10.36 7.83 2.49
CA GLU A 45 11.09 6.80 1.72
C GLU A 45 10.15 6.05 0.77
N PHE A 46 8.98 5.62 1.26
CA PHE A 46 8.04 4.89 0.41
C PHE A 46 7.46 5.75 -0.72
N ILE A 47 7.15 7.03 -0.49
CA ILE A 47 6.63 7.92 -1.52
C ILE A 47 7.73 8.26 -2.53
N ASN A 48 8.86 8.75 -2.04
CA ASN A 48 9.89 9.34 -2.90
C ASN A 48 10.64 8.30 -3.72
N ASP A 49 10.83 7.10 -3.17
CA ASP A 49 11.60 6.04 -3.82
C ASP A 49 10.66 5.03 -4.47
N PHE A 50 9.79 4.37 -3.68
CA PHE A 50 8.95 3.28 -4.19
C PHE A 50 7.83 3.76 -5.12
N MET A 51 6.94 4.64 -4.64
CA MET A 51 5.75 5.02 -5.42
C MET A 51 6.10 5.82 -6.67
N ASN A 52 7.11 6.71 -6.58
CA ASN A 52 7.59 7.43 -7.76
C ASN A 52 8.14 6.47 -8.82
N TRP A 53 8.99 5.51 -8.43
CA TRP A 53 9.47 4.49 -9.36
C TRP A 53 8.32 3.65 -9.92
N PHE A 54 7.45 3.13 -9.03
CA PHE A 54 6.33 2.27 -9.39
C PHE A 54 5.46 2.90 -10.49
N ARG A 55 5.17 4.19 -10.38
CA ARG A 55 4.35 4.94 -11.36
C ARG A 55 5.03 5.25 -12.68
N THR A 56 6.36 5.20 -12.74
CA THR A 56 7.08 5.29 -14.02
C THR A 56 7.06 3.98 -14.79
N VAL A 57 6.89 2.86 -14.10
CA VAL A 57 6.85 1.51 -14.70
C VAL A 57 5.43 1.07 -15.02
N PHE A 58 4.49 1.30 -14.09
CA PHE A 58 3.10 0.89 -14.21
C PHE A 58 2.20 2.13 -14.32
N THR A 59 1.69 2.37 -15.53
CA THR A 59 0.94 3.60 -15.88
C THR A 59 -0.58 3.43 -15.85
N ASP A 60 -1.06 2.22 -16.11
CA ASP A 60 -2.49 1.89 -16.28
C ASP A 60 -2.87 0.60 -15.54
N ASP A 61 -2.15 0.28 -14.46
CA ASP A 61 -2.37 -0.91 -13.67
C ASP A 61 -3.62 -0.79 -12.79
N VAL A 62 -4.36 -1.90 -12.68
CA VAL A 62 -5.49 -2.04 -11.77
C VAL A 62 -5.20 -3.19 -10.83
N TRP A 63 -5.22 -2.91 -9.53
CA TRP A 63 -5.06 -3.92 -8.49
C TRP A 63 -6.42 -4.38 -7.99
N SER A 64 -6.65 -5.69 -8.07
CA SER A 64 -7.80 -6.36 -7.48
C SER A 64 -7.35 -7.29 -6.36
N ILE A 65 -8.23 -7.50 -5.38
CA ILE A 65 -8.03 -8.48 -4.29
C ILE A 65 -8.88 -9.70 -4.65
N GLU A 66 -8.24 -10.85 -4.84
CA GLU A 66 -8.90 -12.12 -5.14
C GLU A 66 -9.32 -12.85 -3.87
N ASP A 67 -8.46 -12.84 -2.85
CA ASP A 67 -8.73 -13.48 -1.57
C ASP A 67 -8.36 -12.60 -0.37
N TYR A 68 -9.01 -12.85 0.77
CA TYR A 68 -8.87 -12.07 1.99
C TYR A 68 -8.94 -12.97 3.22
N LEU A 69 -7.86 -12.98 4.00
CA LEU A 69 -7.80 -13.66 5.29
C LEU A 69 -7.43 -12.66 6.39
N GLU A 70 -8.21 -12.64 7.47
CA GLU A 70 -7.95 -11.82 8.65
C GLU A 70 -7.69 -12.72 9.86
N LEU A 71 -6.60 -12.45 10.59
CA LEU A 71 -6.27 -13.10 11.84
C LEU A 71 -5.76 -12.05 12.83
N GLU A 72 -6.50 -11.83 13.91
CA GLU A 72 -6.16 -10.87 14.97
C GLU A 72 -5.82 -9.49 14.39
N ASP A 73 -4.57 -9.05 14.44
CA ASP A 73 -4.08 -7.76 13.94
C ASP A 73 -3.49 -7.83 12.51
N LYS A 74 -3.54 -9.02 11.88
CA LYS A 74 -2.93 -9.29 10.57
C LYS A 74 -3.97 -9.52 9.50
N VAL A 75 -3.60 -9.15 8.27
CA VAL A 75 -4.36 -9.42 7.06
C VAL A 75 -3.43 -10.01 6.02
N ALA A 76 -3.86 -11.07 5.36
CA ALA A 76 -3.24 -11.60 4.15
C ALA A 76 -4.21 -11.45 2.97
N VAL A 77 -3.67 -11.06 1.82
CA VAL A 77 -4.41 -10.93 0.56
C VAL A 77 -3.59 -11.45 -0.59
N ILE A 78 -4.29 -11.86 -1.65
CA ILE A 78 -3.74 -12.28 -2.94
C ILE A 78 -4.45 -11.47 -4.02
#